data_AF-A0A9K3E7M2-F1
#
_entry.id   AF-A0A9K3E7M2-F1
#
_cell.length_a   1.000
_cell.length_b   1.000
_cell.length_c   1.000
_cell.angle_alpha   90.00
_cell.angle_beta   90.00
_cell.angle_gamma   90.00
#
_symmetry.space_group_name_H-M   'P 1'
#
loop_
_entity.id
_entity.type
_entity.pdbx_description
1 polymer ?
#
loop_
_entity_poly.entity_id
_entity_poly.type
_entity_poly.pdbx_seq_one_letter_code
_entity_poly.pdbx_strand_id
1 'polypeptide(L)' 'MCLGKEFSRLEVLTFLHNIVTNFKWDLLIHDDKIKYNPVPVPAKGLPIRIHSHQV' A
#
# COMPACT_ATOMS: atom_id res chain seq x y z
N MET A 1 4.52 -16.95 -16.58
CA MET A 1 4.76 -17.50 -15.22
C MET A 1 5.79 -16.61 -14.55
N CYS A 2 5.50 -16.00 -13.39
CA CYS A 2 6.45 -15.11 -12.71
C CYS A 2 7.22 -15.88 -11.63
N LEU A 3 8.55 -15.91 -11.73
CA LEU A 3 9.41 -16.61 -10.77
C LEU A 3 9.33 -16.00 -9.37
N GLY A 4 9.08 -14.69 -9.28
CA GLY A 4 8.98 -13.98 -8.00
C GLY A 4 7.64 -14.13 -7.28
N LYS A 5 6.64 -14.83 -7.84
CA LYS A 5 5.27 -14.82 -7.33
C LYS A 5 5.16 -15.16 -5.84
N GLU A 6 5.82 -16.22 -5.40
CA GLU A 6 5.74 -16.66 -3.99
C GLU A 6 6.52 -15.75 -3.05
N PHE A 7 7.65 -15.20 -3.51
CA PHE A 7 8.43 -14.23 -2.73
C PHE A 7 7.65 -12.91 -2.56
N SER A 8 7.11 -12.35 -3.66
CA SER A 8 6.29 -11.14 -3.61
C SER A 8 5.04 -11.31 -2.76
N ARG A 9 4.45 -12.51 -2.71
CA ARG A 9 3.32 -12.80 -1.82
C ARG A 9 3.71 -12.65 -0.35
N LEU A 10 4.87 -13.15 0.05
CA LEU A 10 5.39 -13.03 1.41
C LEU A 10 5.77 -11.59 1.76
N GLU A 11 6.39 -10.86 0.83
CA GLU A 11 6.72 -9.44 1.02
C GLU A 11 5.46 -8.59 1.25
N VAL A 12 4.46 -8.71 0.39
CA VAL A 12 3.21 -7.95 0.51
C VAL A 12 2.47 -8.29 1.81
N LEU A 13 2.42 -9.57 2.18
CA LEU A 13 1.76 -9.99 3.42
C LEU A 13 2.47 -9.43 4.66
N THR A 14 3.81 -9.48 4.69
CA THR A 14 4.62 -8.95 5.79
C THR A 14 4.46 -7.43 5.90
N PHE A 15 4.49 -6.73 4.76
CA PHE A 15 4.24 -5.29 4.69
C PHE A 15 2.87 -4.92 5.24
N LEU A 16 1.81 -5.61 4.79
CA LEU A 16 0.46 -5.39 5.26
C LEU A 16 0.37 -5.63 6.77
N HIS A 17 0.83 -6.79 7.26
CA HIS A 17 0.81 -7.10 8.69
C HIS A 17 1.46 -6.01 9.54
N ASN A 18 2.63 -5.52 9.13
CA ASN A 18 3.31 -4.43 9.83
C ASN A 18 2.48 -3.13 9.82
N ILE A 19 1.92 -2.75 8.67
CA ILE A 19 1.13 -1.51 8.57
C ILE A 19 -0.17 -1.58 9.39
N VAL A 20 -0.96 -2.65 9.31
CA VAL A 20 -2.23 -2.73 10.04
C VAL A 20 -2.06 -3.01 11.54
N THR A 21 -0.97 -3.66 11.95
CA THR A 21 -0.77 -4.01 13.38
C THR A 21 -0.08 -2.89 14.14
N ASN A 22 0.90 -2.21 13.53
CA ASN A 22 1.78 -1.29 14.25
C ASN A 22 1.50 0.19 13.98
N PHE A 23 0.58 0.51 13.07
CA PHE A 23 0.30 1.90 12.69
C PHE A 23 -1.20 2.14 12.48
N LYS A 24 -1.65 3.35 12.84
CA LYS A 24 -2.91 3.91 12.34
C LYS A 24 -2.58 4.76 11.13
N TRP A 25 -3.39 4.73 10.08
CA TRP A 25 -3.11 5.49 8.87
C TRP A 25 -4.39 5.94 8.18
N ASP A 26 -4.30 7.08 7.49
CA ASP A 26 -5.39 7.66 6.71
C ASP A 26 -4.90 8.07 5.31
N LEU A 27 -5.81 8.09 4.34
CA LEU A 27 -5.54 8.61 3.00
C LEU A 27 -5.47 10.14 3.04
N LEU A 28 -4.43 10.71 2.45
CA LEU A 28 -4.36 12.17 2.26
C LEU A 28 -5.27 12.64 1.13
N ILE A 29 -5.59 11.76 0.17
CA ILE A 29 -6.41 12.06 -1.00
C ILE A 29 -7.42 10.93 -1.19
N HIS A 30 -8.67 11.18 -0.82
CA HIS A 30 -9.73 10.17 -0.85
C HIS A 30 -10.22 9.89 -2.28
N ASP A 31 -10.27 10.92 -3.14
CA ASP A 31 -10.73 10.81 -4.53
C ASP A 31 -9.58 10.74 -5.53
N ASP A 32 -8.47 10.08 -5.18
CA ASP A 32 -7.38 9.90 -6.15
C ASP A 32 -7.87 9.03 -7.31
N LYS A 33 -7.61 9.49 -8.53
CA LYS A 33 -8.04 8.78 -9.74
C LYS A 33 -7.04 7.69 -10.05
N ILE A 34 -7.50 6.54 -10.52
CA ILE A 34 -6.61 5.51 -11.06
C ILE A 34 -6.33 5.85 -12.52
N LYS A 35 -5.06 6.03 -12.87
CA LYS A 35 -4.60 6.15 -14.26
C LYS A 35 -4.12 4.79 -14.75
N TYR A 36 -4.36 4.47 -16.02
CA TYR A 36 -3.96 3.22 -16.63
C TYR A 36 -2.94 3.49 -17.73
N ASN A 37 -1.66 3.16 -17.49
CA ASN A 37 -0.63 3.16 -18.54
C ASN A 37 0.70 2.54 -18.07
N PRO A 38 1.10 1.32 -18.49
CA PRO A 38 0.28 0.23 -19.04
C PRO A 38 -0.48 -0.56 -17.94
N VAL A 39 -0.25 -0.23 -16.67
CA VAL A 39 -0.89 -0.84 -15.50
C VAL A 39 -1.66 0.23 -14.71
N PRO A 40 -2.68 -0.15 -13.92
CA PRO A 40 -3.41 0.79 -13.08
C PRO A 40 -2.53 1.27 -11.92
N VAL A 41 -2.36 2.58 -11.80
CA VAL A 41 -1.68 3.20 -10.67
C VAL A 41 -2.46 4.42 -10.18
N PRO A 42 -2.40 4.75 -8.88
CA PRO A 42 -2.92 6.00 -8.35
C PRO A 42 -2.29 7.20 -9.07
N ALA A 43 -3.09 8.14 -9.56
CA ALA A 43 -2.61 9.27 -10.34
C ALA A 43 -1.66 10.16 -9.53
N LYS A 44 -1.90 10.25 -8.21
CA LYS A 44 -1.10 11.05 -7.26
C LYS A 44 -0.25 10.19 -6.32
N GLY A 45 -0.12 8.89 -6.59
CA GLY A 45 0.80 8.00 -5.87
C GLY A 45 0.31 7.49 -4.51
N LEU A 46 -0.99 7.59 -4.20
CA LEU A 46 -1.61 7.12 -2.94
C LEU A 46 -0.87 7.60 -1.67
N PRO A 47 -0.75 8.92 -1.47
CA PRO A 47 -0.09 9.44 -0.29
C PRO A 47 -0.91 9.11 0.98
N ILE A 48 -0.26 8.48 1.95
CA ILE A 48 -0.84 8.14 3.26
C ILE A 48 -0.21 8.97 4.36
N ARG A 49 -0.99 9.25 5.41
CA ARG A 49 -0.49 9.76 6.68
C ARG A 49 -0.40 8.61 7.67
N ILE A 50 0.77 8.42 8.25
CA ILE A 50 1.02 7.42 9.28
C ILE A 50 0.96 8.12 10.64
N HIS A 51 0.21 7.54 11.56
CA HIS A 51 0.15 7.93 12.97
C HIS A 51 0.85 6.86 13.80
N SER A 52 1.63 7.31 14.78
CA SER A 52 2.24 6.40 15.75
C SER A 52 1.14 5.65 16.51
N HIS A 53 1.30 4.33 16.63
CA HIS A 53 0.45 3.55 17.52
C HIS A 53 0.81 3.95 18.95
N GLN A 54 -0.05 4.77 19.56
CA GLN A 54 0.05 5.06 20.99
C GLN A 54 -0.27 3.76 21.72
N VAL A 55 0.78 3.05 22.14
CA VAL A 55 0.71 1.95 23.10
C VAL A 55 0.51 2.55 24.48
#